data_AF-A0A969SIR6-F1
#
_entry.id   AF-A0A969SIR6-F1
#
_cell.length_a   1.000
_cell.length_b   1.000
_cell.length_c   1.000
_cell.angle_alpha   90.00
_cell.angle_beta   90.00
_cell.angle_gamma   90.00
#
_symmetry.space_group_name_H-M   'P 1'
#
loop_
_entity.id
_entity.type
_entity.pdbx_description
1 polymer ?
#
loop_
_entity_poly.entity_id
_entity_poly.type
_entity_poly.pdbx_seq_one_letter_code
_entity_poly.pdbx_strand_id
1 'polypeptide(L)'
;DEGPFVWLRRIRGSFVRRPRDGSPPEIVAGGRADWIGWVEHKTEQVNEIAVSNTGRVIRDVDAHILAVIEAEDRVALKKFVSYVLGKVGPEIATRPRPTATSW
;
A
#
# COMPACT_ATOMS: atom_id res chain seq x y z
N ASP A 1 -20.32 1.51 10.89
CA ASP A 1 -19.55 0.59 10.02
C ASP A 1 -18.15 1.12 9.71
N GLU A 2 -17.55 1.78 10.71
CA GLU A 2 -16.25 2.40 10.60
C GLU A 2 -15.43 1.98 11.83
N GLY A 3 -14.23 1.48 11.57
CA GLY A 3 -13.22 1.21 12.58
C GLY A 3 -11.99 2.11 12.37
N PRO A 4 -10.95 1.96 13.18
CA PRO A 4 -9.73 2.75 13.03
C PRO A 4 -9.05 2.54 11.67
N PHE A 5 -9.03 1.30 11.17
CA PHE A 5 -8.29 0.94 9.95
C PHE A 5 -9.16 0.65 8.74
N VAL A 6 -10.44 0.31 8.93
CA VAL A 6 -11.28 -0.17 7.83
C VAL A 6 -12.70 0.40 7.89
N TRP A 7 -13.32 0.47 6.72
CA TRP A 7 -14.76 0.63 6.54
C TRP A 7 -15.37 -0.72 6.18
N LEU A 8 -16.53 -1.03 6.76
CA LEU A 8 -17.36 -2.14 6.31
C LEU A 8 -18.33 -1.62 5.26
N ARG A 9 -18.03 -1.86 3.98
CA ARG A 9 -18.90 -1.47 2.87
C ARG A 9 -19.98 -2.51 2.70
N ARG A 10 -21.23 -2.07 2.69
CA ARG A 10 -22.40 -2.94 2.62
C ARG A 10 -23.18 -2.69 1.34
N ILE A 11 -23.51 -3.78 0.64
CA ILE A 11 -24.57 -3.82 -0.38
C ILE A 11 -25.87 -4.34 0.25
N ARG A 12 -25.82 -5.47 0.96
CA ARG A 12 -27.00 -6.12 1.55
C ARG A 12 -26.67 -6.80 2.89
N GLY A 13 -27.67 -6.92 3.77
CA GLY A 13 -27.56 -7.65 5.04
C GLY A 13 -26.87 -6.86 6.15
N SER A 14 -26.45 -7.51 7.22
CA SER A 14 -25.77 -6.83 8.35
C SER A 14 -24.62 -7.69 8.86
N PHE A 15 -23.42 -7.11 8.90
CA PHE A 15 -22.23 -7.80 9.41
C PHE A 15 -22.10 -7.69 10.93
N VAL A 16 -22.38 -6.49 11.46
CA VAL A 16 -22.24 -6.16 12.89
C VAL A 16 -23.54 -5.63 13.45
N ARG A 17 -23.92 -6.07 14.65
CA ARG A 17 -24.95 -5.47 15.49
C ARG A 17 -24.32 -4.59 16.55
N ARG A 18 -24.88 -3.40 16.77
CA ARG A 18 -24.43 -2.45 17.80
C ARG A 18 -25.58 -2.20 18.79
N PRO A 19 -25.56 -2.86 19.95
CA PRO A 19 -26.56 -2.65 20.99
C PRO A 19 -26.56 -1.20 21.49
N ARG A 20 -27.73 -0.72 21.97
CA ARG A 20 -27.90 0.64 22.50
C ARG A 20 -27.63 0.74 24.01
N ASP A 21 -27.47 -0.39 24.68
CA ASP A 21 -27.23 -0.51 26.12
C ASP A 21 -25.76 -0.31 26.52
N GLY A 22 -24.90 0.02 25.55
CA GLY A 22 -23.46 0.23 25.77
C GLY A 22 -22.63 -1.04 25.71
N SER A 23 -23.23 -2.21 25.47
CA SER A 23 -22.46 -3.44 25.24
C SER A 23 -21.64 -3.38 23.93
N PRO A 24 -20.53 -4.14 23.84
CA PRO A 24 -19.66 -4.12 22.67
C PRO A 24 -20.39 -4.53 21.37
N PRO A 25 -19.91 -4.09 20.20
CA PRO A 25 -20.43 -4.56 18.91
C PRO A 25 -20.25 -6.07 18.74
N GLU A 26 -21.24 -6.73 18.14
CA GLU A 26 -21.25 -8.18 17.92
C GLU A 26 -21.27 -8.51 16.42
N ILE A 27 -20.52 -9.53 16.00
CA ILE A 27 -20.60 -10.08 14.64
C ILE A 27 -21.84 -10.97 14.57
N VAL A 28 -22.75 -10.66 13.64
CA VAL A 28 -24.04 -11.36 13.48
C VAL A 28 -24.17 -12.10 12.15
N ALA A 29 -23.27 -11.84 11.19
CA ALA A 29 -23.23 -12.61 9.95
C ALA A 29 -22.60 -13.99 10.19
N GLY A 30 -23.35 -15.06 9.93
CA GLY A 30 -22.87 -16.44 9.98
C GLY A 30 -22.24 -16.91 8.66
N GLY A 31 -22.47 -16.19 7.57
CA GLY A 31 -21.82 -16.44 6.29
C GLY A 31 -22.22 -15.47 5.18
N ARG A 32 -21.86 -15.82 3.94
CA ARG A 32 -22.07 -14.97 2.75
C ARG A 32 -23.54 -14.62 2.48
N ALA A 33 -24.48 -15.48 2.88
CA ALA A 33 -25.90 -15.22 2.68
C ALA A 33 -26.40 -14.05 3.54
N ASP A 34 -25.81 -13.85 4.71
CA ASP A 34 -26.25 -12.89 5.74
C ASP A 34 -25.72 -11.48 5.49
N TRP A 35 -24.60 -11.36 4.77
CA TRP A 35 -24.00 -10.08 4.43
C TRP A 35 -23.26 -10.14 3.10
N ILE A 36 -23.59 -9.18 2.22
CA ILE A 36 -22.92 -8.95 0.95
C ILE A 36 -22.29 -7.55 1.01
N GLY A 37 -20.97 -7.53 0.96
CA GLY A 37 -20.15 -6.34 1.11
C GLY A 37 -18.67 -6.66 1.01
N TRP A 38 -17.82 -5.69 1.37
CA TRP A 38 -16.37 -5.87 1.48
C TRP A 38 -15.82 -5.03 2.62
N VAL A 39 -14.61 -5.38 3.04
CA VAL A 39 -13.82 -4.57 3.96
C VAL A 39 -12.95 -3.66 3.10
N GLU A 40 -13.07 -2.35 3.29
CA GLU A 40 -12.27 -1.36 2.58
C GLU A 40 -11.27 -0.77 3.56
N HIS A 41 -9.98 -0.82 3.21
CA HIS A 41 -8.93 -0.24 4.03
C HIS A 41 -8.97 1.29 3.94
N LYS A 42 -8.80 1.95 5.08
CA LYS A 42 -8.64 3.40 5.13
C LYS A 42 -7.25 3.75 4.63
N THR A 43 -7.19 4.64 3.65
CA THR A 43 -5.93 5.15 3.14
C THR A 43 -5.52 6.41 3.89
N GLU A 44 -4.26 6.47 4.31
CA GLU A 44 -3.61 7.70 4.76
C GLU A 44 -2.48 8.08 3.79
N GLN A 45 -2.06 9.34 3.84
CA GLN A 45 -0.90 9.78 3.07
C GLN A 45 0.38 9.24 3.71
N VAL A 46 1.25 8.68 2.89
CA VAL A 46 2.60 8.27 3.32
C VAL A 46 3.47 9.51 3.52
N ASN A 47 4.31 9.50 4.55
CA ASN A 47 5.26 10.58 4.83
C ASN A 47 6.20 10.83 3.64
N GLU A 48 6.29 12.08 3.18
CA GLU A 48 7.10 12.48 2.01
C GLU A 48 8.59 12.17 2.17
N ILE A 49 9.14 12.30 3.39
CA ILE A 49 10.54 11.99 3.69
C ILE A 49 10.78 10.50 3.51
N ALA A 50 9.85 9.65 3.96
CA ALA A 50 9.96 8.21 3.79
C ALA A 50 9.96 7.84 2.30
N VAL A 51 9.04 8.41 1.51
CA VAL A 51 8.97 8.22 0.05
C VAL A 51 10.28 8.61 -0.64
N SER A 52 10.84 9.76 -0.28
CA SER A 52 12.12 10.24 -0.82
C SER A 52 13.29 9.31 -0.46
N ASN A 53 13.37 8.89 0.80
CA ASN A 53 14.42 8.00 1.28
C ASN A 53 14.36 6.62 0.61
N THR A 54 13.16 6.07 0.38
CA THR A 54 13.02 4.84 -0.42
C THR A 54 13.60 5.01 -1.82
N GLY A 55 13.33 6.16 -2.46
CA GLY A 55 13.91 6.47 -3.77
C GLY A 55 15.44 6.55 -3.75
N ARG A 56 16.03 7.16 -2.71
CA ARG A 56 17.49 7.23 -2.53
C ARG A 56 18.11 5.85 -2.38
N VAL A 57 17.55 5.01 -1.51
CA VAL A 57 18.01 3.63 -1.34
C VAL A 57 17.95 2.85 -2.66
N ILE A 58 16.88 3.01 -3.45
CA ILE A 58 16.79 2.38 -4.78
C ILE A 58 17.92 2.84 -5.70
N ARG A 59 18.26 4.14 -5.69
CA ARG A 59 19.36 4.70 -6.50
C ARG A 59 20.73 4.24 -6.02
N ASP A 60 20.96 4.21 -4.71
CA ASP A 60 22.24 3.82 -4.12
C ASP A 60 22.53 2.34 -4.31
N VAL A 61 21.51 1.49 -4.21
CA VAL A 61 21.65 0.05 -4.43
C VAL A 61 21.93 -0.27 -5.91
N ASP A 62 21.44 0.56 -6.85
CA ASP A 62 21.53 0.37 -8.32
C ASP A 62 21.32 -1.09 -8.74
N ALA A 63 20.27 -1.72 -8.20
CA ALA A 63 19.97 -3.10 -8.50
C ALA A 63 19.63 -3.27 -9.99
N HIS A 64 20.13 -4.35 -10.60
CA HIS A 64 19.75 -4.74 -11.96
C HIS A 64 18.24 -5.04 -12.08
N ILE A 65 17.64 -5.53 -10.99
CA ILE A 65 16.21 -5.88 -10.92
C ILE A 65 15.64 -5.32 -9.63
N LEU A 66 14.58 -4.53 -9.74
CA LEU A 66 13.77 -4.08 -8.61
C LEU A 66 12.44 -4.85 -8.62
N ALA A 67 12.25 -5.73 -7.65
CA ALA A 67 11.00 -6.46 -7.46
C ALA A 67 10.02 -5.67 -6.57
N VAL A 68 8.73 -5.71 -6.90
CA VAL A 68 7.65 -5.12 -6.10
C VAL A 68 6.67 -6.23 -5.73
N ILE A 69 6.26 -6.27 -4.47
CA ILE A 69 5.30 -7.25 -3.94
C ILE A 69 3.98 -6.51 -3.67
N GLU A 70 2.84 -7.18 -3.84
CA GLU A 70 1.51 -6.60 -3.65
C GLU A 70 1.31 -5.27 -4.39
N ALA A 71 1.61 -5.25 -5.70
CA ALA A 71 1.45 -4.06 -6.54
C ALA A 71 -0.04 -3.76 -6.83
N GLU A 72 -0.75 -3.28 -5.81
CA GLU A 72 -2.19 -3.01 -5.82
C GLU A 72 -2.58 -1.76 -6.64
N ASP A 73 -1.69 -0.74 -6.69
CA ASP A 73 -1.90 0.50 -7.45
C ASP A 73 -0.76 0.77 -8.45
N ARG A 74 -1.02 0.42 -9.71
CA ARG A 74 -0.07 0.62 -10.82
C ARG A 74 0.17 2.09 -11.16
N VAL A 75 -0.82 2.97 -10.92
CA VAL A 75 -0.71 4.40 -11.21
C VAL A 75 0.19 5.06 -10.17
N ALA A 76 0.00 4.73 -8.89
CA ALA A 76 0.89 5.17 -7.82
C ALA A 76 2.33 4.72 -8.06
N LEU A 77 2.54 3.45 -8.44
CA LEU A 77 3.89 2.93 -8.75
C LEU A 77 4.52 3.68 -9.94
N LYS A 78 3.77 3.93 -11.01
CA LYS A 78 4.26 4.70 -12.16
C LYS A 78 4.64 6.12 -11.76
N LYS A 79 3.83 6.77 -10.93
CA LYS A 79 4.12 8.11 -10.39
C LYS A 79 5.37 8.10 -9.52
N PHE A 80 5.55 7.09 -8.67
CA PHE A 80 6.77 6.95 -7.87
C PHE A 80 8.00 6.91 -8.77
N VAL A 81 7.99 6.06 -9.80
CA VAL A 81 9.10 5.95 -10.76
C VAL A 81 9.34 7.28 -11.50
N SER A 82 8.31 7.93 -12.02
CA SER A 82 8.47 9.14 -12.83
C SER A 82 8.84 10.38 -12.00
N TYR A 83 8.29 10.52 -10.79
CA TYR A 83 8.44 11.73 -9.99
C TYR A 83 9.45 11.62 -8.86
N VAL A 84 9.56 10.47 -8.20
CA VAL A 84 10.48 10.31 -7.06
C VAL A 84 11.87 9.95 -7.58
N LEU A 85 12.01 8.89 -8.37
CA LEU A 85 13.32 8.47 -8.87
C LEU A 85 13.97 9.51 -9.80
N GLY A 86 13.19 10.35 -10.48
CA GLY A 86 13.71 11.45 -11.29
C GLY A 86 14.22 12.65 -10.47
N LYS A 87 13.82 12.77 -9.19
CA LYS A 87 14.17 13.90 -8.32
C LYS A 87 15.23 13.57 -7.29
N VAL A 88 15.45 12.30 -7.00
CA VAL A 88 16.48 11.85 -6.05
C VAL A 88 17.72 11.36 -6.81
N GLY A 89 18.88 11.86 -6.41
CA GLY A 89 20.18 11.32 -6.83
C GLY A 89 20.64 10.22 -5.87
N PRO A 90 21.66 9.43 -6.28
CA PRO A 90 22.36 8.57 -5.33
C PRO A 90 23.15 9.44 -4.34
N GLU A 91 23.18 9.02 -3.08
CA GLU A 91 24.00 9.59 -2.02
C GLU A 91 25.40 8.96 -2.01
N ILE A 92 25.53 7.72 -2.50
CA ILE A 92 26.81 7.02 -2.62
C ILE A 92 27.28 7.03 -4.08
N ALA A 93 28.59 7.15 -4.31
CA ALA A 93 29.17 7.05 -5.64
C ALA A 93 28.84 5.68 -6.27
N THR A 94 28.03 5.68 -7.33
CA THR A 94 27.63 4.46 -8.02
C THR A 94 28.81 3.89 -8.80
N ARG A 95 29.11 2.60 -8.62
CA ARG A 95 30.11 1.90 -9.44
C ARG A 95 29.62 1.89 -10.91
N PRO A 96 30.47 2.14 -11.90
CA PRO A 96 30.06 2.04 -13.30
C PRO A 96 29.57 0.62 -13.60
N ARG A 97 28.42 0.51 -14.27
CA ARG A 97 27.87 -0.78 -14.70
C ARG A 97 28.88 -1.50 -15.60
N PRO A 98 29.15 -2.80 -15.39
CA PRO A 98 29.92 -3.60 -16.33
C PRO A 98 29.27 -3.51 -17.72
N THR A 99 30.06 -3.19 -18.73
CA THR A 99 29.58 -3.23 -20.13
C THR A 99 29.46 -4.68 -20.56
N ALA A 100 28.52 -4.97 -21.47
CA ALA A 100 28.22 -6.33 -21.94
C ALA A 100 29.42 -7.08 -22.56
N THR A 101 30.53 -6.37 -22.78
CA THR A 101 31.78 -6.88 -23.37
C THR A 101 32.73 -7.55 -22.36
N SER A 102 32.37 -7.67 -21.08
CA SER A 102 33.28 -8.18 -20.03
C SER A 102 32.90 -9.55 -19.45
N TRP A 103 32.23 -10.42 -20.20
CA TRP A 103 31.99 -11.82 -19.82
C TRP A 103 32.95 -12.76 -20.55
#